data_AF-A0A1F5G6Z6-F1
#
_entry.id   AF-A0A1F5G6Z6-F1
#
_cell.length_a   1.000
_cell.length_b   1.000
_cell.length_c   1.000
_cell.angle_alpha   90.00
_cell.angle_beta   90.00
_cell.angle_gamma   90.00
#
_symmetry.space_group_name_H-M   'P 1'
#
loop_
_entity.id
_entity.type
_entity.pdbx_description
1 polymer ?
#
loop_
_entity_poly.entity_id
_entity_poly.type
_entity_poly.pdbx_seq_one_letter_code
_entity_poly.pdbx_strand_id
1 'polypeptide(L)'
;MTSVRTFKVPNKYLSLLTASEKKMLPHLIEAVKGVDKIYQLQENNINNGANFYPRDAIKTEIEKAAKKNPKILSPFTIVKRNSKSQLVVNEYHKEYQKLLKPISINLKRAAKICKNKSFKKYLETLANALIDGSYKKADIAWLKVKNTHLDIVIGPYERYLDKLFFKKMAYQGCVGITDIERTQRGREIRDILYTTFGDKPHRVISPSIVDIQVKVTFIISGFLGRAVFTQQHLPSDSETIETHGSKIIGYLSSIDYKFEKLIYPIFNNVFEKNFRTRYKKDSIKNGNYYVILLTGIVQQLHRYKGSRERLKELFPIFDEANTVVSGIQHAKHLVLKGVIGQKELESMMVAQLCWMFSEVINTRKLSTREVYLKGDSLVYNFLLEVGALRVHEGISWPNFAKMFFEMENLASIFTRILEEGTYKEASDFLDKYFSLEPLKTFNSKLAVIKPI
;
A
#
# COMPACT_ATOMS: atom_id res chain seq x y z
N MET A 1 -21.31 1.74 -1.61
CA MET A 1 -20.95 2.76 -0.60
C MET A 1 -19.88 3.67 -1.17
N THR A 2 -19.87 4.96 -0.82
CA THR A 2 -18.81 5.87 -1.27
C THR A 2 -17.43 5.41 -0.79
N SER A 3 -16.43 5.57 -1.65
CA SER A 3 -15.01 5.39 -1.33
C SER A 3 -14.36 6.65 -0.76
N VAL A 4 -15.06 7.78 -0.73
CA VAL A 4 -14.50 9.05 -0.25
C VAL A 4 -14.26 8.99 1.26
N ARG A 5 -13.05 9.39 1.66
CA ARG A 5 -12.66 9.63 3.06
C ARG A 5 -12.02 11.00 3.17
N THR A 6 -12.47 11.80 4.12
CA THR A 6 -11.90 13.12 4.40
C THR A 6 -11.28 13.14 5.78
N PHE A 7 -10.26 13.95 5.97
CA PHE A 7 -9.54 14.07 7.23
C PHE A 7 -9.39 15.53 7.60
N LYS A 8 -9.41 15.80 8.91
CA LYS A 8 -9.07 17.11 9.45
C LYS A 8 -7.57 17.31 9.36
N VAL A 9 -7.15 18.38 8.68
CA VAL A 9 -5.74 18.78 8.60
C VAL A 9 -5.45 19.80 9.70
N PRO A 10 -4.46 19.56 10.58
CA PRO A 10 -4.12 20.50 11.65
C PRO A 10 -3.67 21.88 11.13
N ASN A 11 -3.98 22.94 11.89
CA ASN A 11 -3.68 24.33 11.52
C ASN A 11 -2.19 24.56 11.20
N LYS A 12 -1.28 23.87 11.89
CA LYS A 12 0.18 23.96 11.64
C LYS A 12 0.57 23.59 10.19
N TYR A 13 -0.21 22.74 9.51
CA TYR A 13 0.02 22.43 8.10
C TYR A 13 -0.70 23.42 7.18
N LEU A 14 -1.90 23.87 7.55
CA LEU A 14 -2.65 24.87 6.79
C LEU A 14 -1.92 26.22 6.69
N SER A 15 -1.16 26.58 7.73
CA SER A 15 -0.34 27.79 7.75
C SER A 15 0.84 27.74 6.78
N LEU A 16 1.28 26.55 6.36
CA LEU A 16 2.36 26.39 5.37
C LEU A 16 1.91 26.74 3.94
N LEU A 17 0.61 26.67 3.66
CA LEU A 17 0.10 26.89 2.31
C LEU A 17 0.23 28.36 1.90
N THR A 18 0.83 28.59 0.73
CA THR A 18 0.82 29.90 0.08
C THR A 18 -0.61 30.34 -0.27
N ALA A 19 -0.82 31.64 -0.50
CA ALA A 19 -2.13 32.15 -0.95
C ALA A 19 -2.60 31.49 -2.27
N SER A 20 -1.67 31.17 -3.17
CA SER A 20 -1.96 30.43 -4.40
C SER A 20 -2.44 29.01 -4.10
N GLU A 21 -1.72 28.27 -3.24
CA GLU A 21 -2.08 26.89 -2.87
C GLU A 21 -3.43 26.82 -2.16
N LYS A 22 -3.73 27.78 -1.27
CA LYS A 22 -5.05 27.89 -0.62
C LYS A 22 -6.18 28.06 -1.64
N LYS A 23 -5.97 28.87 -2.69
CA LYS A 23 -6.95 29.07 -3.79
C LYS A 23 -7.08 27.84 -4.70
N MET A 24 -6.02 27.04 -4.85
CA MET A 24 -6.03 25.81 -5.65
C MET A 24 -6.78 24.67 -4.95
N LEU A 25 -6.66 24.59 -3.62
CA LEU A 25 -7.08 23.43 -2.83
C LEU A 25 -8.54 22.98 -3.07
N PRO A 26 -9.55 23.88 -3.16
CA PRO A 26 -10.92 23.45 -3.44
C PRO A 26 -11.06 22.69 -4.78
N HIS A 27 -10.35 23.13 -5.82
CA HIS A 27 -10.35 22.45 -7.12
C HIS A 27 -9.67 21.08 -7.04
N LEU A 28 -8.57 20.97 -6.31
CA LEU A 28 -7.86 19.71 -6.12
C LEU A 28 -8.71 18.70 -5.33
N ILE A 29 -9.40 19.15 -4.27
CA ILE A 29 -10.33 18.32 -3.50
C ILE A 29 -11.46 17.81 -4.40
N GLU A 30 -12.06 18.69 -5.22
CA GLU A 30 -13.15 18.30 -6.11
C GLU A 30 -12.70 17.32 -7.20
N ALA A 31 -11.49 17.49 -7.73
CA ALA A 31 -10.88 16.53 -8.65
C ALA A 31 -10.75 15.13 -8.02
N VAL A 32 -10.28 15.04 -6.77
CA VAL A 32 -10.15 13.76 -6.05
C VAL A 32 -11.52 13.15 -5.72
N LYS A 33 -12.52 13.95 -5.33
CA LYS A 33 -13.89 13.46 -5.11
C LYS A 33 -14.47 12.80 -6.37
N GLY A 34 -14.25 13.39 -7.54
CA GLY A 34 -14.74 12.87 -8.82
C GLY A 34 -14.32 11.44 -9.13
N VAL A 35 -13.21 10.97 -8.55
CA VAL A 35 -12.71 9.61 -8.71
C VAL A 35 -13.66 8.54 -8.16
N ASP A 36 -14.47 8.86 -7.15
CA ASP A 36 -15.34 7.88 -6.47
C ASP A 36 -16.29 7.20 -7.44
N LYS A 37 -16.92 7.97 -8.34
CA LYS A 37 -17.86 7.44 -9.33
C LYS A 37 -17.18 6.50 -10.32
N ILE A 38 -15.93 6.77 -10.71
CA ILE A 38 -15.18 5.90 -11.62
C ILE A 38 -14.87 4.58 -10.91
N TYR A 39 -14.37 4.66 -9.68
CA TYR A 39 -14.05 3.48 -8.89
C TYR A 39 -15.27 2.60 -8.61
N GLN A 40 -16.44 3.18 -8.33
CA GLN A 40 -17.69 2.43 -8.15
C GLN A 40 -18.09 1.63 -9.39
N LEU A 41 -17.74 2.09 -10.60
CA LEU A 41 -17.95 1.32 -11.83
C LEU A 41 -16.96 0.16 -11.97
N GLN A 42 -15.78 0.27 -11.37
CA GLN A 42 -14.74 -0.77 -11.40
C GLN A 42 -14.94 -1.82 -10.31
N GLU A 43 -15.37 -1.41 -9.12
CA GLU A 43 -15.48 -2.27 -7.94
C GLU A 43 -16.58 -3.32 -8.10
N ASN A 44 -16.21 -4.58 -7.90
CA ASN A 44 -17.13 -5.69 -7.75
C ASN A 44 -16.44 -6.81 -6.95
N ASN A 45 -16.95 -7.08 -5.75
CA ASN A 45 -16.36 -8.05 -4.83
C ASN A 45 -16.88 -9.48 -5.04
N ILE A 46 -17.86 -9.67 -5.94
CA ILE A 46 -18.45 -10.97 -6.25
C ILE A 46 -17.62 -11.68 -7.33
N ASN A 47 -17.14 -10.94 -8.33
CA ASN A 47 -16.38 -11.51 -9.45
C ASN A 47 -14.87 -11.28 -9.27
N ASN A 48 -14.05 -12.31 -9.50
CA ASN A 48 -12.58 -12.19 -9.40
C ASN A 48 -11.97 -11.18 -10.39
N GLY A 49 -12.60 -10.99 -11.55
CA GLY A 49 -12.20 -9.95 -12.52
C GLY A 49 -12.77 -8.56 -12.24
N ALA A 50 -13.42 -8.37 -11.08
CA ALA A 50 -14.27 -7.22 -10.75
C ALA A 50 -15.19 -6.84 -11.92
N ASN A 51 -15.33 -5.55 -12.25
CA ASN A 51 -16.01 -5.10 -13.47
C ASN A 51 -15.02 -4.79 -14.61
N PHE A 52 -13.80 -5.34 -14.58
CA PHE A 52 -12.82 -5.12 -15.64
C PHE A 52 -13.01 -6.04 -16.86
N TYR A 53 -13.69 -7.18 -16.66
CA TYR A 53 -13.98 -8.19 -17.68
C TYR A 53 -15.48 -8.53 -17.67
N PRO A 54 -16.04 -9.09 -18.76
CA PRO A 54 -17.41 -9.59 -18.74
C PRO A 54 -17.60 -10.65 -17.67
N ARG A 55 -18.77 -10.67 -17.02
CA ARG A 55 -19.04 -11.54 -15.86
C ARG A 55 -19.02 -13.02 -16.22
N ASP A 56 -19.34 -13.34 -17.47
CA ASP A 56 -19.41 -14.68 -18.03
C ASP A 56 -18.10 -15.09 -18.73
N ALA A 57 -17.11 -14.20 -18.83
CA ALA A 57 -15.83 -14.52 -19.45
C ALA A 57 -14.97 -15.35 -18.51
N ILE A 58 -14.60 -16.56 -18.94
CA ILE A 58 -13.70 -17.42 -18.18
C ILE A 58 -12.23 -17.05 -18.44
N LYS A 59 -11.35 -17.37 -17.48
CA LYS A 59 -9.92 -17.04 -17.54
C LYS A 59 -9.25 -17.46 -18.85
N THR A 60 -9.51 -18.69 -19.30
CA THR A 60 -8.90 -19.25 -20.53
C THR A 60 -9.39 -18.57 -21.81
N GLU A 61 -10.63 -18.08 -21.85
CA GLU A 61 -11.16 -17.28 -22.96
C GLU A 61 -10.39 -15.95 -23.06
N ILE A 62 -10.22 -15.27 -21.92
CA ILE A 62 -9.52 -14.00 -21.83
C ILE A 62 -8.04 -14.17 -22.22
N GLU A 63 -7.38 -15.23 -21.75
CA GLU A 63 -5.99 -15.56 -22.12
C GLU A 63 -5.84 -15.81 -23.62
N LYS A 64 -6.73 -16.61 -24.23
CA LYS A 64 -6.73 -16.85 -25.68
C LYS A 64 -6.93 -15.57 -26.46
N ALA A 65 -7.85 -14.71 -26.03
CA ALA A 65 -8.10 -13.44 -26.67
C ALA A 65 -6.90 -12.49 -26.50
N ALA A 66 -6.25 -12.48 -25.33
CA ALA A 66 -5.08 -11.66 -25.05
C ALA A 66 -3.86 -12.01 -25.91
N LYS A 67 -3.72 -13.27 -26.32
CA LYS A 67 -2.70 -13.68 -27.30
C LYS A 67 -2.87 -12.98 -28.65
N LYS A 68 -4.12 -12.73 -29.07
CA LYS A 68 -4.44 -12.03 -30.33
C LYS A 68 -4.42 -10.51 -30.16
N ASN A 69 -4.87 -10.01 -29.01
CA ASN A 69 -4.91 -8.59 -28.70
C ASN A 69 -4.37 -8.36 -27.26
N PRO A 70 -3.08 -8.04 -27.11
CA PRO A 70 -2.47 -7.79 -25.81
C PRO A 70 -3.16 -6.68 -24.99
N LYS A 71 -3.90 -5.76 -25.63
CA LYS A 71 -4.66 -4.71 -24.92
C LYS A 71 -5.76 -5.28 -24.01
N ILE A 72 -6.17 -6.54 -24.19
CA ILE A 72 -7.10 -7.23 -23.30
C ILE A 72 -6.56 -7.33 -21.87
N LEU A 73 -5.25 -7.49 -21.69
CA LEU A 73 -4.60 -7.53 -20.38
C LEU A 73 -3.87 -6.22 -20.04
N SER A 74 -4.03 -5.17 -20.85
CA SER A 74 -3.48 -3.85 -20.54
C SER A 74 -4.05 -3.32 -19.21
N PRO A 75 -3.24 -2.68 -18.37
CA PRO A 75 -3.67 -2.14 -17.09
C PRO A 75 -4.74 -1.03 -17.20
N PHE A 76 -4.87 -0.41 -18.38
CA PHE A 76 -5.69 0.79 -18.59
C PHE A 76 -6.90 0.55 -19.50
N THR A 77 -7.44 -0.66 -19.50
CA THR A 77 -8.56 -1.04 -20.38
C THR A 77 -9.64 -1.86 -19.67
N ILE A 78 -10.89 -1.68 -20.09
CA ILE A 78 -12.03 -2.54 -19.76
C ILE A 78 -12.30 -3.47 -20.94
N VAL A 79 -12.58 -4.74 -20.63
CA VAL A 79 -12.98 -5.74 -21.61
C VAL A 79 -14.50 -5.90 -21.56
N LYS A 80 -15.15 -5.87 -22.72
CA LYS A 80 -16.59 -6.03 -22.88
C LYS A 80 -16.91 -7.06 -23.97
N ARG A 81 -18.15 -7.54 -24.01
CA ARG A 81 -18.66 -8.27 -25.18
C ARG A 81 -19.25 -7.28 -26.19
N ASN A 82 -18.97 -7.50 -27.47
CA ASN A 82 -19.68 -6.84 -28.56
C ASN A 82 -20.98 -7.60 -28.92
N SER A 83 -21.71 -7.12 -29.94
CA SER A 83 -22.94 -7.76 -30.44
C SER A 83 -22.76 -9.17 -30.98
N LYS A 84 -21.53 -9.58 -31.30
CA LYS A 84 -21.16 -10.93 -31.74
C LYS A 84 -20.60 -11.79 -30.61
N SER A 85 -20.80 -11.37 -29.36
CA SER A 85 -20.27 -12.01 -28.14
C SER A 85 -18.74 -12.10 -28.05
N GLN A 86 -18.00 -11.36 -28.86
CA GLN A 86 -16.54 -11.34 -28.86
C GLN A 86 -16.00 -10.34 -27.84
N LEU A 87 -14.86 -10.67 -27.22
CA LEU A 87 -14.16 -9.78 -26.30
C LEU A 87 -13.54 -8.59 -27.05
N VAL A 88 -13.98 -7.39 -26.70
CA VAL A 88 -13.49 -6.10 -27.22
C VAL A 88 -12.94 -5.24 -26.09
N VAL A 89 -12.06 -4.30 -26.44
CA VAL A 89 -11.29 -3.50 -25.49
C VAL A 89 -11.69 -2.03 -25.58
N ASN A 90 -12.05 -1.44 -24.44
CA ASN A 90 -12.23 0.00 -24.28
C ASN A 90 -11.13 0.58 -23.39
N GLU A 91 -10.39 1.57 -23.88
CA GLU A 91 -9.41 2.30 -23.08
C GLU A 91 -10.10 3.16 -22.02
N TYR A 92 -9.54 3.24 -20.81
CA TYR A 92 -10.15 3.93 -19.67
C TYR A 92 -10.53 5.38 -19.95
N HIS A 93 -9.70 6.12 -20.71
CA HIS A 93 -9.96 7.52 -21.03
C HIS A 93 -11.19 7.70 -21.95
N LYS A 94 -11.54 6.67 -22.73
CA LYS A 94 -12.78 6.62 -23.54
C LYS A 94 -13.95 6.12 -22.71
N GLU A 95 -13.76 5.01 -22.00
CA GLU A 95 -14.79 4.37 -21.18
C GLU A 95 -15.36 5.33 -20.12
N TYR A 96 -14.48 6.08 -19.45
CA TYR A 96 -14.86 6.97 -18.35
C TYR A 96 -14.82 8.45 -18.74
N GLN A 97 -14.82 8.79 -20.04
CA GLN A 97 -14.62 10.15 -20.53
C GLN A 97 -15.54 11.19 -19.85
N LYS A 98 -16.83 10.86 -19.69
CA LYS A 98 -17.82 11.74 -19.04
C LYS A 98 -17.48 12.06 -17.59
N LEU A 99 -16.85 11.13 -16.88
CA LEU A 99 -16.43 11.30 -15.49
C LEU A 99 -15.03 11.92 -15.36
N LEU A 100 -14.14 11.64 -16.32
CA LEU A 100 -12.77 12.16 -16.33
C LEU A 100 -12.71 13.64 -16.74
N LYS A 101 -13.60 14.10 -17.62
CA LYS A 101 -13.61 15.49 -18.10
C LYS A 101 -13.78 16.53 -16.97
N PRO A 102 -14.74 16.40 -16.03
CA PRO A 102 -14.82 17.31 -14.88
C PRO A 102 -13.57 17.32 -13.98
N ILE A 103 -12.94 16.16 -13.78
CA ILE A 103 -11.69 16.04 -13.00
C ILE A 103 -10.58 16.81 -13.70
N SER A 104 -10.40 16.60 -15.01
CA SER A 104 -9.44 17.33 -15.85
C SER A 104 -9.65 18.85 -15.81
N ILE A 105 -10.92 19.32 -15.84
CA ILE A 105 -11.25 20.76 -15.75
C ILE A 105 -10.79 21.34 -14.41
N ASN A 106 -11.04 20.65 -13.29
CA ASN A 106 -10.60 21.12 -11.97
C ASN A 106 -9.07 21.17 -11.85
N LEU A 107 -8.36 20.19 -12.39
CA LEU A 107 -6.89 20.21 -12.45
C LEU A 107 -6.37 21.38 -13.29
N LYS A 108 -6.98 21.66 -14.45
CA LYS A 108 -6.63 22.83 -15.28
C LYS A 108 -6.91 24.16 -14.58
N ARG A 109 -8.00 24.25 -13.81
CA ARG A 109 -8.29 25.44 -12.98
C ARG A 109 -7.22 25.65 -11.91
N ALA A 110 -6.84 24.58 -11.19
CA ALA A 110 -5.75 24.64 -10.21
C ALA A 110 -4.42 25.03 -10.88
N ALA A 111 -4.11 24.48 -12.06
CA ALA A 111 -2.90 24.81 -12.81
C ALA A 111 -2.83 26.29 -13.22
N LYS A 112 -3.96 26.91 -13.60
CA LYS A 112 -4.02 28.35 -13.92
C LYS A 112 -3.69 29.23 -12.72
N ILE A 113 -4.05 28.80 -11.52
CA ILE A 113 -3.77 29.53 -10.26
C ILE A 113 -2.32 29.30 -9.82
N CYS A 114 -1.78 28.10 -10.05
CA CYS A 114 -0.48 27.64 -9.57
C CYS A 114 0.68 28.54 -10.02
N LYS A 115 1.46 29.03 -9.05
CA LYS A 115 2.69 29.80 -9.29
C LYS A 115 3.95 28.93 -9.37
N ASN A 116 3.94 27.72 -8.83
CA ASN A 116 5.07 26.79 -8.94
C ASN A 116 5.12 26.18 -10.35
N LYS A 117 6.19 26.45 -11.11
CA LYS A 117 6.32 26.01 -12.50
C LYS A 117 6.24 24.49 -12.67
N SER A 118 6.95 23.73 -11.84
CA SER A 118 6.97 22.26 -11.91
C SER A 118 5.61 21.65 -11.57
N PHE A 119 4.96 22.16 -10.53
CA PHE A 119 3.65 21.67 -10.09
C PHE A 119 2.55 22.06 -11.08
N LYS A 120 2.58 23.28 -11.63
CA LYS A 120 1.69 23.69 -12.73
C LYS A 120 1.82 22.74 -13.93
N LYS A 121 3.06 22.46 -14.37
CA LYS A 121 3.31 21.54 -15.49
C LYS A 121 2.77 20.15 -15.21
N TYR A 122 2.96 19.64 -13.99
CA TYR A 122 2.38 18.37 -13.58
C TYR A 122 0.85 18.39 -13.64
N LEU A 123 0.18 19.40 -13.06
CA LEU A 123 -1.28 19.50 -13.07
C LEU A 123 -1.85 19.54 -14.50
N GLU A 124 -1.21 20.26 -15.43
CA GLU A 124 -1.59 20.29 -16.85
C GLU A 124 -1.40 18.93 -17.52
N THR A 125 -0.28 18.27 -17.24
CA THR A 125 0.06 16.95 -17.81
C THR A 125 -0.90 15.88 -17.29
N LEU A 126 -1.18 15.88 -15.99
CA LEU A 126 -2.16 14.98 -15.37
C LEU A 126 -3.56 15.22 -15.93
N ALA A 127 -3.97 16.48 -16.09
CA ALA A 127 -5.26 16.81 -16.67
C ALA A 127 -5.42 16.28 -18.10
N ASN A 128 -4.36 16.29 -18.90
CA ASN A 128 -4.37 15.74 -20.26
C ASN A 128 -4.31 14.22 -20.26
N ALA A 129 -3.54 13.59 -19.36
CA ALA A 129 -3.47 12.14 -19.20
C ALA A 129 -4.84 11.51 -18.90
N LEU A 130 -5.72 12.20 -18.16
CA LEU A 130 -7.09 11.75 -17.92
C LEU A 130 -7.97 11.75 -19.20
N ILE A 131 -7.56 12.47 -20.25
CA ILE A 131 -8.32 12.59 -21.50
C ILE A 131 -7.74 11.71 -22.61
N ASP A 132 -6.41 11.55 -22.66
CA ASP A 132 -5.71 10.81 -23.72
C ASP A 132 -5.07 9.49 -23.25
N GLY A 133 -5.11 9.19 -21.94
CA GLY A 133 -4.54 7.98 -21.35
C GLY A 133 -3.03 8.01 -21.13
N SER A 134 -2.36 9.16 -21.27
CA SER A 134 -0.89 9.29 -21.17
C SER A 134 -0.33 9.30 -19.72
N TYR A 135 -0.78 8.36 -18.88
CA TYR A 135 -0.44 8.30 -17.44
C TYR A 135 1.08 8.27 -17.15
N LYS A 136 1.88 7.53 -17.93
CA LYS A 136 3.35 7.52 -17.79
C LYS A 136 3.96 8.92 -17.89
N LYS A 137 3.42 9.80 -18.75
CA LYS A 137 3.88 11.19 -18.86
C LYS A 137 3.53 11.99 -17.60
N ALA A 138 2.36 11.75 -17.01
CA ALA A 138 1.96 12.38 -15.76
C ALA A 138 2.82 11.92 -14.58
N ASP A 139 3.13 10.63 -14.49
CA ASP A 139 4.00 10.07 -13.44
C ASP A 139 5.42 10.65 -13.52
N ILE A 140 6.02 10.70 -14.72
CA ILE A 140 7.33 11.34 -14.92
C ILE A 140 7.29 12.82 -14.54
N ALA A 141 6.20 13.54 -14.85
CA ALA A 141 6.04 14.93 -14.47
C ALA A 141 5.89 15.09 -12.94
N TRP A 142 5.19 14.16 -12.27
CA TRP A 142 5.00 14.14 -10.81
C TRP A 142 6.31 13.91 -10.05
N LEU A 143 7.17 13.01 -10.53
CA LEU A 143 8.49 12.77 -9.95
C LEU A 143 9.38 14.03 -9.98
N LYS A 144 9.17 14.90 -10.97
CA LYS A 144 9.91 16.17 -11.14
C LYS A 144 9.36 17.34 -10.32
N VAL A 145 8.21 17.19 -9.65
CA VAL A 145 7.63 18.27 -8.82
C VAL A 145 8.52 18.56 -7.62
N LYS A 146 8.85 19.84 -7.42
CA LYS A 146 9.66 20.35 -6.31
C LYS A 146 9.09 21.66 -5.79
N ASN A 147 9.45 22.04 -4.56
CA ASN A 147 9.17 23.36 -3.96
C ASN A 147 7.68 23.73 -3.86
N THR A 148 6.84 22.78 -3.45
CA THR A 148 5.42 23.01 -3.13
C THR A 148 5.05 22.22 -1.90
N HIS A 149 4.12 22.76 -1.10
CA HIS A 149 3.59 22.06 0.06
C HIS A 149 2.47 21.10 -0.34
N LEU A 150 1.67 21.47 -1.34
CA LEU A 150 0.61 20.61 -1.87
C LEU A 150 1.15 19.51 -2.77
N ASP A 151 0.57 18.33 -2.61
CA ASP A 151 0.74 17.22 -3.52
C ASP A 151 -0.61 16.58 -3.82
N ILE A 152 -0.78 16.13 -5.05
CA ILE A 152 -1.96 15.43 -5.53
C ILE A 152 -1.52 14.27 -6.40
N VAL A 153 -2.23 13.15 -6.29
CA VAL A 153 -2.12 12.00 -7.18
C VAL A 153 -3.53 11.60 -7.58
N ILE A 154 -3.81 11.45 -8.87
CA ILE A 154 -5.07 10.92 -9.41
C ILE A 154 -4.73 9.99 -10.57
N GLY A 155 -5.30 8.80 -10.59
CA GLY A 155 -5.14 7.90 -11.74
C GLY A 155 -5.39 6.44 -11.39
N PRO A 156 -5.29 5.56 -12.39
CA PRO A 156 -5.28 4.12 -12.20
C PRO A 156 -3.89 3.66 -11.74
N TYR A 157 -3.79 3.07 -10.54
CA TYR A 157 -2.49 2.65 -9.98
C TYR A 157 -2.48 1.22 -9.40
N GLU A 158 -3.53 0.84 -8.68
CA GLU A 158 -3.53 -0.39 -7.88
C GLU A 158 -4.19 -1.58 -8.57
N ARG A 159 -3.58 -2.75 -8.47
CA ARG A 159 -3.99 -3.97 -9.22
C ARG A 159 -4.80 -4.97 -8.41
N TYR A 160 -4.90 -4.77 -7.10
CA TYR A 160 -5.52 -5.70 -6.16
C TYR A 160 -7.01 -5.99 -6.42
N LEU A 161 -7.70 -5.12 -7.16
CA LEU A 161 -9.10 -5.33 -7.51
C LEU A 161 -9.27 -6.37 -8.64
N ASP A 162 -8.26 -6.57 -9.49
CA ASP A 162 -8.23 -7.65 -10.49
C ASP A 162 -7.58 -8.89 -9.90
N LYS A 163 -8.39 -9.74 -9.28
CA LYS A 163 -7.93 -11.02 -8.72
C LYS A 163 -7.74 -12.11 -9.78
N LEU A 164 -8.19 -11.87 -11.01
CA LEU A 164 -8.11 -12.87 -12.07
C LEU A 164 -6.72 -12.90 -12.71
N PHE A 165 -6.18 -11.71 -13.00
CA PHE A 165 -4.89 -11.56 -13.66
C PHE A 165 -3.91 -10.64 -12.94
N PHE A 166 -4.36 -9.86 -11.95
CA PHE A 166 -3.56 -8.86 -11.26
C PHE A 166 -2.90 -7.87 -12.25
N LYS A 167 -3.64 -7.47 -13.30
CA LYS A 167 -3.16 -6.56 -14.36
C LYS A 167 -3.90 -5.24 -14.35
N LYS A 168 -5.23 -5.25 -14.19
CA LYS A 168 -6.07 -4.04 -14.32
C LYS A 168 -5.88 -3.11 -13.15
N MET A 169 -5.70 -1.82 -13.44
CA MET A 169 -5.44 -0.82 -12.41
C MET A 169 -6.73 -0.07 -12.04
N ALA A 170 -7.05 -0.06 -10.75
CA ALA A 170 -8.19 0.68 -10.20
C ALA A 170 -7.86 2.17 -10.05
N TYR A 171 -8.84 3.03 -10.35
CA TYR A 171 -8.75 4.46 -10.13
C TYR A 171 -8.74 4.79 -8.64
N GLN A 172 -7.92 5.77 -8.31
CA GLN A 172 -7.75 6.31 -6.98
C GLN A 172 -7.30 7.77 -7.04
N GLY A 173 -7.40 8.46 -5.90
CA GLY A 173 -6.80 9.77 -5.79
C GLY A 173 -6.62 10.23 -4.35
N CYS A 174 -5.69 11.16 -4.16
CA CYS A 174 -5.45 11.84 -2.90
C CYS A 174 -4.97 13.27 -3.13
N VAL A 175 -5.26 14.17 -2.20
CA VAL A 175 -4.58 15.47 -2.10
C VAL A 175 -4.22 15.73 -0.65
N GLY A 176 -3.02 16.25 -0.43
CA GLY A 176 -2.48 16.48 0.91
C GLY A 176 -1.36 17.52 0.93
N ILE A 177 -0.87 17.77 2.14
CA ILE A 177 0.29 18.61 2.43
C ILE A 177 1.47 17.71 2.78
N THR A 178 2.62 17.95 2.16
CA THR A 178 3.86 17.25 2.50
C THR A 178 4.31 17.65 3.91
N ASP A 179 4.50 16.67 4.79
CA ASP A 179 5.14 16.84 6.09
C ASP A 179 6.65 16.82 5.88
N ILE A 180 7.29 17.99 5.92
CA ILE A 180 8.70 18.16 5.57
C ILE A 180 9.61 17.39 6.55
N GLU A 181 9.32 17.49 7.85
CA GLU A 181 10.13 16.86 8.91
C GLU A 181 10.07 15.34 8.80
N ARG A 182 8.85 14.76 8.71
CA ARG A 182 8.68 13.31 8.58
C ARG A 182 9.18 12.78 7.24
N THR A 183 9.08 13.57 6.17
CA THR A 183 9.66 13.24 4.86
C THR A 183 11.18 13.15 4.99
N GLN A 184 11.82 14.15 5.60
CA GLN A 184 13.27 14.14 5.79
C GLN A 184 13.72 12.97 6.67
N ARG A 185 13.02 12.73 7.79
CA ARG A 185 13.28 11.56 8.64
C ARG A 185 13.11 10.24 7.90
N GLY A 186 12.10 10.14 7.04
CA GLY A 186 11.88 8.97 6.20
C GLY A 186 13.03 8.74 5.22
N ARG A 187 13.58 9.80 4.62
CA ARG A 187 14.76 9.72 3.74
C ARG A 187 15.99 9.22 4.49
N GLU A 188 16.26 9.75 5.68
CA GLU A 188 17.37 9.29 6.52
C GLU A 188 17.26 7.78 6.83
N ILE A 189 16.08 7.32 7.20
CA ILE A 189 15.82 5.89 7.49
C ILE A 189 16.03 5.05 6.23
N ARG A 190 15.50 5.47 5.09
CA ARG A 190 15.75 4.83 3.80
C ARG A 190 17.25 4.73 3.53
N ASP A 191 17.98 5.83 3.67
CA ASP A 191 19.42 5.90 3.36
C ASP A 191 20.24 4.97 4.27
N ILE A 192 19.90 4.88 5.56
CA ILE A 192 20.53 3.92 6.49
C ILE A 192 20.32 2.48 6.00
N LEU A 193 19.08 2.10 5.67
CA LEU A 193 18.77 0.75 5.21
C LEU A 193 19.47 0.43 3.88
N TYR A 194 19.42 1.37 2.95
CA TYR A 194 19.93 1.20 1.60
C TYR A 194 21.45 1.11 1.56
N THR A 195 22.14 1.94 2.33
CA THR A 195 23.61 1.86 2.49
C THR A 195 24.06 0.58 3.19
N THR A 196 23.26 0.06 4.13
CA THR A 196 23.63 -1.17 4.84
C THR A 196 23.50 -2.43 3.97
N PHE A 197 22.55 -2.45 3.03
CA PHE A 197 22.32 -3.63 2.19
C PHE A 197 23.21 -3.67 0.94
N GLY A 198 23.65 -2.52 0.42
CA GLY A 198 24.44 -2.43 -0.81
C GLY A 198 23.68 -2.80 -2.10
N ASP A 199 24.37 -2.81 -3.23
CA ASP A 199 23.81 -3.24 -4.52
C ASP A 199 23.90 -4.76 -4.70
N LYS A 200 22.81 -5.39 -5.18
CA LYS A 200 22.76 -6.83 -5.48
C LYS A 200 22.31 -7.07 -6.93
N PRO A 201 22.93 -8.02 -7.67
CA PRO A 201 22.68 -8.21 -9.11
C PRO A 201 21.26 -8.69 -9.45
N HIS A 202 20.57 -9.38 -8.53
CA HIS A 202 19.23 -9.91 -8.76
C HIS A 202 18.10 -8.89 -8.48
N ARG A 203 18.43 -7.66 -8.10
CA ARG A 203 17.44 -6.61 -7.80
C ARG A 203 16.90 -5.94 -9.05
N VAL A 204 15.64 -5.52 -8.96
CA VAL A 204 14.97 -4.74 -10.01
C VAL A 204 15.28 -3.25 -9.89
N ILE A 205 15.41 -2.72 -8.66
CA ILE A 205 15.44 -1.28 -8.41
C ILE A 205 16.70 -0.93 -7.62
N SER A 206 17.50 0.02 -8.13
CA SER A 206 18.61 0.58 -7.35
C SER A 206 18.03 1.33 -6.15
N PRO A 207 18.58 1.15 -4.94
CA PRO A 207 18.11 1.90 -3.79
C PRO A 207 18.24 3.44 -3.97
N SER A 208 19.20 3.90 -4.77
CA SER A 208 19.47 5.34 -4.98
C SER A 208 18.36 6.14 -5.68
N ILE A 209 17.41 5.48 -6.36
CA ILE A 209 16.38 6.14 -7.19
C ILE A 209 14.98 6.16 -6.55
N VAL A 210 14.87 5.85 -5.26
CA VAL A 210 13.59 5.82 -4.52
C VAL A 210 13.53 6.96 -3.50
N ASP A 211 12.61 7.91 -3.68
CA ASP A 211 12.34 8.99 -2.70
C ASP A 211 11.27 8.59 -1.67
N ILE A 212 11.23 9.29 -0.52
CA ILE A 212 10.17 9.17 0.49
C ILE A 212 9.37 10.47 0.54
N GLN A 213 8.05 10.38 0.66
CA GLN A 213 7.17 11.53 0.87
C GLN A 213 6.07 11.21 1.88
N VAL A 214 6.05 11.89 3.02
CA VAL A 214 4.99 11.76 4.03
C VAL A 214 3.99 12.90 3.87
N LYS A 215 2.69 12.58 3.87
CA LYS A 215 1.62 13.54 3.57
C LYS A 215 0.54 13.52 4.64
N VAL A 216 0.12 14.71 5.04
CA VAL A 216 -1.14 14.93 5.77
C VAL A 216 -2.23 15.13 4.72
N THR A 217 -3.12 14.17 4.57
CA THR A 217 -4.12 14.17 3.50
C THR A 217 -5.39 14.89 3.92
N PHE A 218 -5.98 15.64 2.99
CA PHE A 218 -7.31 16.22 3.14
C PHE A 218 -8.40 15.20 2.79
N ILE A 219 -8.15 14.46 1.70
CA ILE A 219 -9.10 13.52 1.11
C ILE A 219 -8.35 12.42 0.37
N ILE A 220 -8.88 11.21 0.47
CA ILE A 220 -8.56 10.07 -0.39
C ILE A 220 -9.86 9.52 -1.00
N SER A 221 -9.77 8.96 -2.20
CA SER A 221 -10.90 8.49 -2.99
C SER A 221 -10.52 7.31 -3.88
N GLY A 222 -11.52 6.59 -4.38
CA GLY A 222 -11.35 5.36 -5.15
C GLY A 222 -10.74 4.23 -4.32
N PHE A 223 -9.85 3.45 -4.92
CA PHE A 223 -9.22 2.31 -4.24
C PHE A 223 -8.53 2.72 -2.92
N LEU A 224 -7.79 3.84 -2.92
CA LEU A 224 -7.14 4.40 -1.73
C LEU A 224 -8.12 4.58 -0.56
N GLY A 225 -9.28 5.18 -0.82
CA GLY A 225 -10.27 5.45 0.22
C GLY A 225 -11.08 4.23 0.61
N ARG A 226 -11.31 3.29 -0.31
CA ARG A 226 -11.95 2.00 -0.02
C ARG A 226 -11.09 1.12 0.90
N ALA A 227 -9.79 1.03 0.63
CA ALA A 227 -8.84 0.24 1.43
C ALA A 227 -8.27 1.00 2.64
N VAL A 228 -8.53 2.32 2.71
CA VAL A 228 -7.92 3.27 3.66
C VAL A 228 -6.39 3.06 3.68
N PHE A 229 -5.79 3.12 2.49
CA PHE A 229 -4.40 2.73 2.31
C PHE A 229 -3.46 3.68 3.08
N THR A 230 -2.41 3.11 3.68
CA THR A 230 -1.49 3.83 4.58
C THR A 230 -0.20 4.25 3.90
N GLN A 231 0.22 3.52 2.87
CA GLN A 231 1.39 3.83 2.06
C GLN A 231 1.20 3.36 0.61
N GLN A 232 1.92 3.97 -0.34
CA GLN A 232 2.02 3.51 -1.73
C GLN A 232 3.41 3.69 -2.28
N HIS A 233 3.77 2.90 -3.29
CA HIS A 233 4.96 3.12 -4.10
C HIS A 233 4.57 3.45 -5.53
N LEU A 234 4.89 4.67 -5.98
CA LEU A 234 4.51 5.18 -7.29
C LEU A 234 5.71 5.78 -8.06
N PRO A 235 5.75 5.64 -9.40
CA PRO A 235 4.94 4.73 -10.21
C PRO A 235 5.26 3.27 -9.90
N SER A 236 4.41 2.34 -10.35
CA SER A 236 4.52 0.91 -9.99
C SER A 236 5.05 0.01 -11.11
N ASP A 237 5.41 0.59 -12.27
CA ASP A 237 6.00 -0.12 -13.40
C ASP A 237 7.54 -0.06 -13.37
N SER A 238 8.19 -1.21 -13.53
CA SER A 238 9.64 -1.32 -13.37
C SER A 238 10.44 -0.44 -14.32
N GLU A 239 10.01 -0.32 -15.58
CA GLU A 239 10.72 0.48 -16.59
C GLU A 239 10.78 1.97 -16.20
N THR A 240 9.66 2.56 -15.76
CA THR A 240 9.66 3.96 -15.30
C THR A 240 10.44 4.11 -14.02
N ILE A 241 10.35 3.15 -13.09
CA ILE A 241 11.12 3.19 -11.85
C ILE A 241 12.63 3.17 -12.16
N GLU A 242 13.11 2.27 -13.00
CA GLU A 242 14.53 2.11 -13.36
C GLU A 242 15.10 3.36 -14.04
N THR A 243 14.30 4.04 -14.85
CA THR A 243 14.77 5.18 -15.68
C THR A 243 14.52 6.56 -15.06
N HIS A 244 13.48 6.70 -14.23
CA HIS A 244 13.04 7.99 -13.68
C HIS A 244 12.96 8.02 -12.15
N GLY A 245 13.14 6.87 -11.50
CA GLY A 245 12.97 6.73 -10.06
C GLY A 245 11.51 6.63 -9.63
N SER A 246 11.30 6.71 -8.33
CA SER A 246 9.99 6.50 -7.71
C SER A 246 9.87 7.20 -6.36
N LYS A 247 8.69 7.17 -5.77
CA LYS A 247 8.39 7.72 -4.44
C LYS A 247 7.60 6.70 -3.62
N ILE A 248 8.04 6.43 -2.40
CA ILE A 248 7.22 5.80 -1.36
C ILE A 248 6.46 6.92 -0.65
N ILE A 249 5.14 6.88 -0.73
CA ILE A 249 4.23 7.85 -0.13
C ILE A 249 3.67 7.27 1.15
N GLY A 250 3.80 7.97 2.27
CA GLY A 250 3.09 7.65 3.52
C GLY A 250 1.92 8.62 3.77
N TYR A 251 0.71 8.09 3.99
CA TYR A 251 -0.50 8.89 4.24
C TYR A 251 -0.78 9.03 5.73
N LEU A 252 -0.22 10.06 6.37
CA LEU A 252 -0.27 10.24 7.83
C LEU A 252 -1.71 10.25 8.37
N SER A 253 -2.64 10.91 7.68
CA SER A 253 -4.04 10.94 8.13
C SER A 253 -4.73 9.57 8.06
N SER A 254 -4.40 8.74 7.05
CA SER A 254 -4.87 7.35 6.98
C SER A 254 -4.24 6.48 8.07
N ILE A 255 -2.93 6.67 8.31
CA ILE A 255 -2.17 5.98 9.36
C ILE A 255 -2.81 6.26 10.73
N ASP A 256 -3.04 7.54 11.03
CA ASP A 256 -3.67 7.97 12.28
C ASP A 256 -5.11 7.44 12.40
N TYR A 257 -5.89 7.49 11.33
CA TYR A 257 -7.25 6.96 11.33
C TYR A 257 -7.28 5.44 11.59
N LYS A 258 -6.42 4.67 10.91
CA LYS A 258 -6.29 3.21 11.16
C LYS A 258 -5.81 2.93 12.56
N PHE A 259 -4.88 3.72 13.07
CA PHE A 259 -4.39 3.56 14.44
C PHE A 259 -5.52 3.69 15.45
N GLU A 260 -6.30 4.77 15.36
CA GLU A 260 -7.39 5.07 16.29
C GLU A 260 -8.56 4.08 16.19
N LYS A 261 -8.92 3.65 14.97
CA LYS A 261 -10.11 2.83 14.74
C LYS A 261 -9.84 1.33 14.75
N LEU A 262 -8.60 0.91 14.57
CA LEU A 262 -8.26 -0.49 14.38
C LEU A 262 -7.09 -0.92 15.27
N ILE A 263 -5.90 -0.36 15.08
CA ILE A 263 -4.67 -0.87 15.73
C ILE A 263 -4.72 -0.73 17.25
N TYR A 264 -5.11 0.44 17.78
CA TYR A 264 -5.17 0.65 19.24
C TYR A 264 -6.33 -0.13 19.90
N PRO A 265 -7.54 -0.19 19.33
CA PRO A 265 -8.56 -1.13 19.79
C PRO A 265 -8.10 -2.59 19.81
N ILE A 266 -7.38 -3.04 18.78
CA ILE A 266 -6.81 -4.39 18.74
C ILE A 266 -5.83 -4.58 19.89
N PHE A 267 -4.88 -3.66 20.09
CA PHE A 267 -3.95 -3.69 21.21
C PHE A 267 -4.67 -3.88 22.55
N ASN A 268 -5.79 -3.18 22.74
CA ASN A 268 -6.58 -3.26 23.97
C ASN A 268 -7.35 -4.57 24.16
N ASN A 269 -7.58 -5.36 23.11
CA ASN A 269 -8.39 -6.57 23.15
C ASN A 269 -7.57 -7.86 23.02
N VAL A 270 -6.43 -7.83 22.32
CA VAL A 270 -5.60 -9.03 22.10
C VAL A 270 -4.51 -9.20 23.15
N PHE A 271 -4.03 -8.13 23.78
CA PHE A 271 -3.02 -8.22 24.84
C PHE A 271 -3.66 -8.25 26.23
N GLU A 272 -3.06 -8.99 27.15
CA GLU A 272 -3.52 -9.07 28.54
C GLU A 272 -3.46 -7.71 29.25
N LYS A 273 -4.28 -7.54 30.31
CA LYS A 273 -4.38 -6.30 31.07
C LYS A 273 -3.04 -5.81 31.62
N ASN A 274 -2.26 -6.68 32.25
CA ASN A 274 -0.98 -6.31 32.87
C ASN A 274 0.04 -5.86 31.81
N PHE A 275 0.12 -6.57 30.68
CA PHE A 275 1.01 -6.18 29.58
C PHE A 275 0.71 -4.78 29.05
N ARG A 276 -0.57 -4.47 28.84
CA ARG A 276 -1.01 -3.18 28.29
C ARG A 276 -0.53 -1.98 29.10
N THR A 277 -0.42 -2.11 30.43
CA THR A 277 0.03 -1.01 31.31
C THR A 277 1.47 -0.56 31.06
N ARG A 278 2.29 -1.40 30.40
CA ARG A 278 3.71 -1.11 30.10
C ARG A 278 3.92 -0.22 28.88
N TYR A 279 2.85 0.10 28.14
CA TYR A 279 2.92 0.90 26.92
C TYR A 279 1.87 2.00 26.92
N LYS A 280 2.32 3.24 26.79
CA LYS A 280 1.44 4.39 26.54
C LYS A 280 0.90 4.30 25.12
N LYS A 281 -0.30 4.84 24.88
CA LYS A 281 -0.92 4.90 23.55
C LYS A 281 0.03 5.51 22.51
N ASP A 282 0.71 6.60 22.84
CA ASP A 282 1.66 7.28 21.94
C ASP A 282 2.86 6.41 21.58
N SER A 283 3.32 5.54 22.48
CA SER A 283 4.40 4.58 22.18
C SER A 283 3.96 3.58 21.10
N ILE A 284 2.75 3.03 21.20
CA ILE A 284 2.20 2.13 20.17
C ILE A 284 1.93 2.90 18.87
N LYS A 285 1.49 4.16 18.96
CA LYS A 285 1.29 5.03 17.79
C LYS A 285 2.59 5.26 17.03
N ASN A 286 3.67 5.55 17.75
CA ASN A 286 5.00 5.72 17.17
C ASN A 286 5.51 4.40 16.57
N GLY A 287 5.40 3.29 17.29
CA GLY A 287 5.73 1.96 16.76
C GLY A 287 4.98 1.62 15.47
N ASN A 288 3.68 1.91 15.43
CA ASN A 288 2.84 1.75 14.23
C ASN A 288 3.32 2.61 13.05
N TYR A 289 3.73 3.85 13.29
CA TYR A 289 4.28 4.70 12.24
C TYR A 289 5.58 4.12 11.65
N TYR A 290 6.51 3.67 12.50
CA TYR A 290 7.76 3.06 12.04
C TYR A 290 7.54 1.75 11.28
N VAL A 291 6.62 0.89 11.74
CA VAL A 291 6.22 -0.33 11.02
C VAL A 291 5.77 0.01 9.59
N ILE A 292 4.89 0.99 9.41
CA ILE A 292 4.37 1.37 8.09
C ILE A 292 5.46 1.97 7.20
N LEU A 293 6.35 2.78 7.78
CA LEU A 293 7.47 3.36 7.03
C LEU A 293 8.45 2.27 6.57
N LEU A 294 8.83 1.37 7.48
CA LEU A 294 9.79 0.32 7.19
C LEU A 294 9.23 -0.70 6.20
N THR A 295 7.98 -1.15 6.38
CA THR A 295 7.31 -2.04 5.39
C THR A 295 7.34 -1.45 3.98
N GLY A 296 7.07 -0.15 3.82
CA GLY A 296 7.18 0.53 2.53
C GLY A 296 8.61 0.54 1.94
N ILE A 297 9.62 0.79 2.77
CA ILE A 297 11.04 0.80 2.35
C ILE A 297 11.51 -0.62 1.98
N VAL A 298 11.26 -1.61 2.84
CA VAL A 298 11.74 -2.98 2.64
C VAL A 298 11.05 -3.66 1.46
N GLN A 299 9.79 -3.33 1.18
CA GLN A 299 9.09 -3.85 0.00
C GLN A 299 9.80 -3.43 -1.31
N GLN A 300 10.49 -2.29 -1.32
CA GLN A 300 11.32 -1.88 -2.45
C GLN A 300 12.71 -2.49 -2.41
N LEU A 301 13.30 -2.55 -1.21
CA LEU A 301 14.61 -3.16 -0.98
C LEU A 301 14.66 -4.64 -1.40
N HIS A 302 13.57 -5.37 -1.23
CA HIS A 302 13.46 -6.81 -1.48
C HIS A 302 12.70 -7.12 -2.77
N ARG A 303 12.85 -6.29 -3.82
CA ARG A 303 12.33 -6.60 -5.17
C ARG A 303 13.33 -7.34 -6.03
N TYR A 304 13.04 -8.61 -6.26
CA TYR A 304 13.87 -9.52 -7.04
C TYR A 304 13.26 -9.84 -8.41
N LYS A 305 14.12 -10.09 -9.40
CA LYS A 305 13.72 -10.51 -10.75
C LYS A 305 13.23 -11.96 -10.73
N GLY A 306 12.16 -12.25 -11.48
CA GLY A 306 11.66 -13.63 -11.67
C GLY A 306 10.81 -14.19 -10.52
N SER A 307 10.66 -13.49 -9.39
CA SER A 307 9.92 -14.00 -8.22
C SER A 307 8.45 -14.28 -8.54
N ARG A 308 7.83 -13.42 -9.34
CA ARG A 308 6.41 -13.56 -9.74
C ARG A 308 6.20 -14.78 -10.64
N GLU A 309 7.12 -15.00 -11.57
CA GLU A 309 7.08 -16.10 -12.51
C GLU A 309 7.32 -17.44 -11.81
N ARG A 310 8.29 -17.50 -10.89
CA ARG A 310 8.61 -18.72 -10.13
C ARG A 310 7.53 -19.07 -9.10
N LEU A 311 7.10 -18.10 -8.30
CA LEU A 311 6.20 -18.34 -7.16
C LEU A 311 4.71 -18.25 -7.53
N LYS A 312 4.37 -17.69 -8.70
CA LYS A 312 2.99 -17.60 -9.22
C LYS A 312 2.02 -17.01 -8.19
N GLU A 313 0.96 -17.71 -7.83
CA GLU A 313 -0.04 -17.31 -6.84
C GLU A 313 0.49 -17.27 -5.40
N LEU A 314 1.64 -17.90 -5.12
CA LEU A 314 2.30 -17.83 -3.81
C LEU A 314 3.12 -16.56 -3.66
N PHE A 315 3.59 -15.95 -4.75
CA PHE A 315 4.38 -14.70 -4.74
C PHE A 315 3.80 -13.65 -3.79
N PRO A 316 2.53 -13.21 -3.94
CA PRO A 316 2.03 -12.10 -3.14
C PRO A 316 1.89 -12.47 -1.64
N ILE A 317 1.79 -13.76 -1.28
CA ILE A 317 1.77 -14.19 0.13
C ILE A 317 3.14 -13.97 0.76
N PHE A 318 4.20 -14.45 0.10
CA PHE A 318 5.57 -14.32 0.59
C PHE A 318 6.10 -12.89 0.49
N ASP A 319 5.71 -12.13 -0.54
CA ASP A 319 6.08 -10.71 -0.67
C ASP A 319 5.57 -9.93 0.56
N GLU A 320 4.28 -10.07 0.90
CA GLU A 320 3.68 -9.39 2.04
C GLU A 320 4.25 -9.90 3.38
N ALA A 321 4.36 -11.22 3.57
CA ALA A 321 4.95 -11.80 4.77
C ALA A 321 6.39 -11.34 5.00
N ASN A 322 7.19 -11.21 3.93
CA ASN A 322 8.55 -10.71 4.02
C ASN A 322 8.61 -9.26 4.48
N THR A 323 7.70 -8.39 4.04
CA THR A 323 7.70 -6.98 4.47
C THR A 323 7.54 -6.85 5.98
N VAL A 324 6.71 -7.70 6.58
CA VAL A 324 6.43 -7.74 8.02
C VAL A 324 7.68 -8.06 8.82
N VAL A 325 8.34 -9.17 8.49
CA VAL A 325 9.53 -9.63 9.23
C VAL A 325 10.78 -8.82 8.91
N SER A 326 10.96 -8.45 7.64
CA SER A 326 12.09 -7.63 7.19
C SER A 326 12.02 -6.21 7.75
N GLY A 327 10.82 -5.66 7.92
CA GLY A 327 10.64 -4.36 8.58
C GLY A 327 11.21 -4.36 10.00
N ILE A 328 10.95 -5.42 10.76
CA ILE A 328 11.52 -5.59 12.11
C ILE A 328 13.01 -5.92 12.06
N GLN A 329 13.44 -6.83 11.16
CA GLN A 329 14.86 -7.16 10.98
C GLN A 329 15.71 -5.91 10.73
N HIS A 330 15.28 -5.05 9.79
CA HIS A 330 16.03 -3.85 9.41
C HIS A 330 15.98 -2.75 10.48
N ALA A 331 15.05 -2.81 11.42
CA ALA A 331 14.99 -1.87 12.54
C ALA A 331 16.24 -1.92 13.43
N LYS A 332 17.00 -3.04 13.44
CA LYS A 332 18.29 -3.12 14.14
C LYS A 332 19.29 -2.08 13.67
N HIS A 333 19.30 -1.76 12.38
CA HIS A 333 20.19 -0.75 11.83
C HIS A 333 19.83 0.65 12.33
N LEU A 334 18.55 0.89 12.60
CA LEU A 334 18.08 2.13 13.21
C LEU A 334 18.50 2.21 14.68
N VAL A 335 18.41 1.11 15.43
CA VAL A 335 18.91 1.04 16.82
C VAL A 335 20.41 1.31 16.88
N LEU A 336 21.19 0.63 16.03
CA LEU A 336 22.65 0.78 15.98
C LEU A 336 23.09 2.21 15.60
N LYS A 337 22.27 2.94 14.84
CA LYS A 337 22.52 4.34 14.47
C LYS A 337 21.88 5.36 15.42
N GLY A 338 21.28 4.91 16.53
CA GLY A 338 20.62 5.79 17.51
C GLY A 338 19.37 6.50 16.97
N VAL A 339 18.78 6.00 15.89
CA VAL A 339 17.58 6.56 15.25
C VAL A 339 16.29 6.20 16.00
N ILE A 340 16.29 5.03 16.63
CA ILE A 340 15.26 4.56 17.56
C ILE A 340 15.91 3.85 18.75
N GLY A 341 15.24 3.82 19.90
CA GLY A 341 15.64 3.06 21.08
C GLY A 341 15.00 1.68 21.18
N GLN A 342 15.44 0.88 22.16
CA GLN A 342 14.89 -0.46 22.43
C GLN A 342 13.38 -0.45 22.64
N LYS A 343 12.85 0.52 23.40
CA LYS A 343 11.41 0.60 23.69
C LYS A 343 10.56 0.90 22.45
N GLU A 344 11.12 1.62 21.48
CA GLU A 344 10.47 1.88 20.19
C GLU A 344 10.46 0.62 19.33
N LEU A 345 11.57 -0.14 19.29
CA LEU A 345 11.63 -1.45 18.63
C LEU A 345 10.61 -2.44 19.23
N GLU A 346 10.48 -2.50 20.56
CA GLU A 346 9.42 -3.27 21.21
C GLU A 346 8.02 -2.81 20.77
N SER A 347 7.80 -1.48 20.74
CA SER A 347 6.50 -0.92 20.33
C SER A 347 6.18 -1.21 18.87
N MET A 348 7.20 -1.28 18.00
CA MET A 348 7.06 -1.73 16.62
C MET A 348 6.64 -3.19 16.53
N MET A 349 7.29 -4.09 17.28
CA MET A 349 6.90 -5.49 17.34
C MET A 349 5.46 -5.67 17.84
N VAL A 350 5.06 -4.93 18.88
CA VAL A 350 3.67 -4.92 19.38
C VAL A 350 2.70 -4.40 18.33
N ALA A 351 3.01 -3.29 17.65
CA ALA A 351 2.17 -2.74 16.59
C ALA A 351 2.06 -3.71 15.40
N GLN A 352 3.14 -4.42 15.06
CA GLN A 352 3.14 -5.42 14.00
C GLN A 352 2.21 -6.60 14.31
N LEU A 353 2.20 -7.08 15.55
CA LEU A 353 1.21 -8.09 15.98
C LEU A 353 -0.22 -7.55 15.84
N CYS A 354 -0.45 -6.29 16.22
CA CYS A 354 -1.77 -5.67 16.03
C CYS A 354 -2.19 -5.62 14.56
N TRP A 355 -1.25 -5.36 13.63
CA TRP A 355 -1.50 -5.39 12.20
C TRP A 355 -1.95 -6.77 11.69
N MET A 356 -1.33 -7.86 12.18
CA MET A 356 -1.74 -9.23 11.83
C MET A 356 -3.21 -9.51 12.18
N PHE A 357 -3.64 -9.11 13.39
CA PHE A 357 -5.06 -9.23 13.78
C PHE A 357 -5.97 -8.26 13.03
N SER A 358 -5.42 -7.15 12.54
CA SER A 358 -6.17 -6.18 11.74
C SER A 358 -6.65 -6.78 10.42
N GLU A 359 -5.91 -7.74 9.86
CA GLU A 359 -6.31 -8.48 8.65
C GLU A 359 -7.46 -9.44 8.90
N VAL A 360 -7.52 -10.06 10.08
CA VAL A 360 -8.67 -10.89 10.49
C VAL A 360 -9.96 -10.07 10.49
N ILE A 361 -9.88 -8.80 10.90
CA ILE A 361 -11.04 -7.88 10.90
C ILE A 361 -11.34 -7.40 9.47
N ASN A 362 -10.35 -6.90 8.73
CA ASN A 362 -10.57 -6.25 7.45
C ASN A 362 -10.98 -7.22 6.32
N THR A 363 -10.57 -8.49 6.39
CA THR A 363 -11.00 -9.53 5.45
C THR A 363 -12.51 -9.77 5.48
N ARG A 364 -13.19 -9.46 6.59
CA ARG A 364 -14.67 -9.49 6.69
C ARG A 364 -15.37 -8.52 5.73
N LYS A 365 -14.67 -7.47 5.30
CA LYS A 365 -15.20 -6.41 4.44
C LYS A 365 -14.57 -6.41 3.04
N LEU A 366 -13.29 -6.74 2.94
CA LEU A 366 -12.52 -6.67 1.71
C LEU A 366 -11.77 -7.99 1.50
N SER A 367 -12.28 -8.83 0.61
CA SER A 367 -11.65 -10.10 0.25
C SER A 367 -10.32 -9.94 -0.50
N THR A 368 -9.94 -8.72 -0.90
CA THR A 368 -8.58 -8.42 -1.41
C THR A 368 -7.53 -8.48 -0.31
N ARG A 369 -7.93 -8.49 0.97
CA ARG A 369 -7.02 -8.58 2.12
C ARG A 369 -6.59 -10.01 2.47
N GLU A 370 -7.14 -11.02 1.80
CA GLU A 370 -6.87 -12.44 2.12
C GLU A 370 -5.39 -12.80 2.00
N VAL A 371 -4.69 -12.26 1.00
CA VAL A 371 -3.24 -12.47 0.81
C VAL A 371 -2.45 -11.99 2.02
N TYR A 372 -2.78 -10.80 2.55
CA TYR A 372 -2.15 -10.24 3.75
C TYR A 372 -2.39 -11.15 4.95
N LEU A 373 -3.64 -11.59 5.16
CA LEU A 373 -3.97 -12.51 6.24
C LEU A 373 -3.20 -13.83 6.15
N LYS A 374 -3.02 -14.39 4.95
CA LYS A 374 -2.20 -15.60 4.75
C LYS A 374 -0.76 -15.34 5.16
N GLY A 375 -0.13 -14.28 4.65
CA GLY A 375 1.25 -13.94 4.98
C GLY A 375 1.45 -13.69 6.48
N ASP A 376 0.57 -12.92 7.10
CA ASP A 376 0.56 -12.63 8.53
C ASP A 376 0.40 -13.89 9.38
N SER A 377 -0.44 -14.83 8.95
CA SER A 377 -0.62 -16.11 9.67
C SER A 377 0.63 -16.97 9.66
N LEU A 378 1.44 -16.94 8.59
CA LEU A 378 2.73 -17.65 8.56
C LEU A 378 3.67 -17.13 9.64
N VAL A 379 3.79 -15.80 9.74
CA VAL A 379 4.64 -15.16 10.75
C VAL A 379 4.12 -15.45 12.15
N TYR A 380 2.82 -15.27 12.38
CA TYR A 380 2.21 -15.49 13.69
C TYR A 380 2.38 -16.93 14.17
N ASN A 381 2.10 -17.91 13.32
CA ASN A 381 2.19 -19.32 13.68
C ASN A 381 3.64 -19.77 13.89
N PHE A 382 4.58 -19.29 13.07
CA PHE A 382 6.01 -19.53 13.28
C PHE A 382 6.45 -19.04 14.67
N LEU A 383 6.06 -17.82 15.05
CA LEU A 383 6.40 -17.24 16.35
C LEU A 383 5.77 -17.99 17.53
N LEU A 384 4.61 -18.63 17.35
CA LEU A 384 4.01 -19.54 18.34
C LEU A 384 4.79 -20.86 18.45
N GLU A 385 5.11 -21.50 17.33
CA GLU A 385 5.83 -22.78 17.28
C GLU A 385 7.20 -22.68 17.97
N VAL A 386 7.95 -21.62 17.70
CA VAL A 386 9.24 -21.38 18.34
C VAL A 386 9.10 -20.83 19.76
N GLY A 387 7.89 -20.54 20.25
CA GLY A 387 7.64 -20.03 21.60
C GLY A 387 8.12 -18.59 21.83
N ALA A 388 8.26 -17.79 20.77
CA ALA A 388 8.50 -16.34 20.86
C ALA A 388 7.24 -15.59 21.33
N LEU A 389 6.07 -16.11 20.95
CA LEU A 389 4.76 -15.69 21.44
C LEU A 389 4.17 -16.75 22.35
N ARG A 390 3.44 -16.29 23.37
CA ARG A 390 2.63 -17.14 24.25
C ARG A 390 1.24 -16.55 24.35
N VAL A 391 0.22 -17.39 24.20
CA VAL A 391 -1.17 -17.01 24.34
C VAL A 391 -1.76 -17.68 25.57
N HIS A 392 -2.24 -16.87 26.50
CA HIS A 392 -2.99 -17.27 27.68
C HIS A 392 -4.00 -16.15 27.95
N GLU A 393 -5.31 -16.38 27.78
CA GLU A 393 -6.35 -15.33 27.88
C GLU A 393 -6.13 -14.07 27.01
N GLY A 394 -5.12 -14.07 26.15
CA GLY A 394 -4.54 -12.91 25.47
C GLY A 394 -3.04 -13.14 25.22
N ILE A 395 -2.38 -12.17 24.60
CA ILE A 395 -0.91 -12.15 24.48
C ILE A 395 -0.35 -11.50 25.75
N SER A 396 0.37 -12.29 26.55
CA SER A 396 0.77 -11.93 27.91
C SER A 396 2.18 -11.36 27.98
N TRP A 397 3.15 -12.09 27.43
CA TRP A 397 4.57 -11.76 27.51
C TRP A 397 5.31 -12.27 26.27
N PRO A 398 5.33 -11.48 25.17
CA PRO A 398 6.25 -11.77 24.07
C PRO A 398 7.68 -11.70 24.60
N ASN A 399 8.47 -12.75 24.36
CA ASN A 399 9.91 -12.68 24.59
C ASN A 399 10.49 -11.83 23.46
N PHE A 400 10.63 -10.52 23.68
CA PHE A 400 11.02 -9.58 22.62
C PHE A 400 12.39 -9.89 22.00
N ALA A 401 13.35 -10.39 22.79
CA ALA A 401 14.64 -10.80 22.25
C ALA A 401 14.47 -12.00 21.30
N LYS A 402 13.72 -13.02 21.73
CA LYS A 402 13.43 -14.18 20.90
C LYS A 402 12.58 -13.81 19.69
N MET A 403 11.55 -13.00 19.86
CA MET A 403 10.70 -12.52 18.76
C MET A 403 11.52 -11.76 17.73
N PHE A 404 12.39 -10.85 18.15
CA PHE A 404 13.27 -10.13 17.24
C PHE A 404 14.19 -11.10 16.47
N PHE A 405 14.88 -12.00 17.17
CA PHE A 405 15.77 -12.99 16.56
C PHE A 405 15.04 -13.90 15.56
N GLU A 406 13.86 -14.40 15.92
CA GLU A 406 13.09 -15.30 15.08
C GLU A 406 12.43 -14.60 13.89
N MET A 407 12.06 -13.32 14.03
CA MET A 407 11.64 -12.51 12.88
C MET A 407 12.82 -12.24 11.93
N GLU A 408 14.04 -12.06 12.43
CA GLU A 408 15.23 -11.95 11.59
C GLU A 408 15.55 -13.26 10.83
N ASN A 409 15.42 -14.41 11.51
CA ASN A 409 15.53 -15.72 10.86
C ASN A 409 14.48 -15.87 9.75
N LEU A 410 13.22 -15.54 10.05
CA LEU A 410 12.12 -15.66 9.11
C LEU A 410 12.26 -14.69 7.93
N ALA A 411 12.77 -13.48 8.16
CA ALA A 411 13.09 -12.53 7.10
C ALA A 411 14.17 -13.07 6.15
N SER A 412 15.18 -13.76 6.68
CA SER A 412 16.22 -14.41 5.87
C SER A 412 15.64 -15.54 5.01
N ILE A 413 14.73 -16.35 5.56
CA ILE A 413 14.03 -17.41 4.82
C ILE A 413 13.18 -16.81 3.69
N PHE A 414 12.31 -15.85 4.01
CA PHE A 414 11.42 -15.26 3.01
C PHE A 414 12.17 -14.48 1.94
N THR A 415 13.24 -13.78 2.32
CA THR A 415 14.11 -13.11 1.35
C THR A 415 14.74 -14.12 0.39
N ARG A 416 15.24 -15.27 0.85
CA ARG A 416 15.73 -16.34 -0.03
C ARG A 416 14.64 -16.88 -0.95
N ILE A 417 13.44 -17.15 -0.43
CA ILE A 417 12.30 -17.63 -1.24
C ILE A 417 11.99 -16.65 -2.37
N LEU A 418 11.95 -15.35 -2.07
CA LEU A 418 11.71 -14.30 -3.06
C LEU A 418 12.87 -14.13 -4.04
N GLU A 419 14.11 -14.21 -3.58
CA GLU A 419 15.31 -14.01 -4.41
C GLU A 419 15.49 -15.16 -5.41
N GLU A 420 15.44 -16.41 -4.95
CA GLU A 420 15.82 -17.59 -5.75
C GLU A 420 14.97 -18.85 -5.50
N GLY A 421 14.07 -18.84 -4.51
CA GLY A 421 13.28 -20.01 -4.14
C GLY A 421 12.41 -20.57 -5.26
N THR A 422 12.16 -21.87 -5.17
CA THR A 422 11.25 -22.62 -6.04
C THR A 422 9.81 -22.54 -5.54
N TYR A 423 8.84 -22.79 -6.45
CA TYR A 423 7.44 -22.93 -6.07
C TYR A 423 7.24 -24.00 -5.00
N LYS A 424 7.97 -25.13 -5.08
CA LYS A 424 7.85 -26.23 -4.14
C LYS A 424 8.27 -25.80 -2.73
N GLU A 425 9.42 -25.14 -2.58
CA GLU A 425 9.88 -24.67 -1.26
C GLU A 425 8.90 -23.66 -0.64
N ALA A 426 8.33 -22.77 -1.45
CA ALA A 426 7.29 -21.85 -1.01
C ALA A 426 6.01 -22.59 -0.58
N SER A 427 5.58 -23.60 -1.35
CA SER A 427 4.41 -24.43 -1.03
C SER A 427 4.63 -25.21 0.26
N ASP A 428 5.77 -25.89 0.40
CA ASP A 428 6.09 -26.68 1.60
C ASP A 428 6.09 -25.80 2.86
N PHE A 429 6.61 -24.56 2.76
CA PHE A 429 6.57 -23.61 3.87
C PHE A 429 5.13 -23.17 4.20
N LEU A 430 4.33 -22.88 3.16
CA LEU A 430 2.92 -22.54 3.34
C LEU A 430 2.18 -23.70 4.01
N ASP A 431 2.33 -24.93 3.51
CA ASP A 431 1.63 -26.11 4.02
C ASP A 431 2.01 -26.42 5.47
N LYS A 432 3.26 -26.16 5.87
CA LYS A 432 3.70 -26.35 7.26
C LYS A 432 3.08 -25.33 8.21
N TYR A 433 3.09 -24.04 7.86
CA TYR A 433 2.81 -22.97 8.84
C TYR A 433 1.46 -22.27 8.63
N PHE A 434 0.78 -22.47 7.50
CA PHE A 434 -0.50 -21.82 7.25
C PHE A 434 -1.61 -22.45 8.07
N SER A 435 -2.14 -21.68 9.01
CA SER A 435 -3.39 -21.99 9.71
C SER A 435 -4.01 -20.71 10.22
N LEU A 436 -5.32 -20.55 10.02
CA LEU A 436 -6.06 -19.43 10.59
C LEU A 436 -6.56 -19.71 12.00
N GLU A 437 -6.51 -20.97 12.46
CA GLU A 437 -7.07 -21.35 13.76
C GLU A 437 -6.45 -20.59 14.93
N PRO A 438 -5.11 -20.43 15.02
CA PRO A 438 -4.50 -19.66 16.10
C PRO A 438 -4.99 -18.21 16.17
N LEU A 439 -5.15 -17.54 15.03
CA LEU A 439 -5.68 -16.16 14.98
C LEU A 439 -7.19 -16.12 15.30
N LYS A 440 -7.97 -17.12 14.87
CA LYS A 440 -9.41 -17.20 15.12
C LYS A 440 -9.78 -17.39 16.59
N THR A 441 -8.86 -17.88 17.43
CA THR A 441 -9.08 -17.93 18.89
C THR A 441 -9.40 -16.54 19.50
N PHE A 442 -9.03 -15.45 18.81
CA PHE A 442 -9.32 -14.08 19.21
C PHE A 442 -10.64 -13.53 18.64
N ASN A 443 -11.43 -14.30 17.90
CA ASN A 443 -12.62 -13.78 17.21
C ASN A 443 -13.62 -13.08 18.14
N SER A 444 -13.86 -13.62 19.34
CA SER A 444 -14.73 -13.01 20.35
C SER A 444 -14.19 -11.65 20.81
N LYS A 445 -12.88 -11.57 21.10
CA LYS A 445 -12.17 -10.34 21.49
C LYS A 445 -12.18 -9.29 20.37
N LEU A 446 -12.15 -9.72 19.11
CA LEU A 446 -12.13 -8.84 17.94
C LEU A 446 -13.53 -8.47 17.41
N ALA A 447 -14.60 -9.12 17.88
CA ALA A 447 -15.97 -8.90 17.40
C ALA A 447 -16.47 -7.47 17.66
N VAL A 448 -15.96 -6.82 18.70
CA VAL A 448 -16.31 -5.43 19.07
C VAL A 448 -15.71 -4.38 18.14
N ILE A 449 -14.75 -4.75 17.29
CA ILE A 449 -14.01 -3.84 16.40
C ILE A 449 -14.58 -3.94 14.99
N LYS A 450 -15.06 -2.81 14.46
CA LYS A 450 -15.63 -2.75 13.11
C LYS A 450 -14.53 -2.68 12.03
N PRO A 451 -14.67 -3.39 10.90
CA PRO A 451 -13.79 -3.22 9.76
C PRO A 451 -13.96 -1.83 9.14
N ILE A 452 -12.86 -1.25 8.64
CA ILE A 452 -12.79 0.16 8.21
C ILE A 452 -12.77 0.38 6.70
#